data_AF-A0AAU8DR01-F1
#
_entry.id   AF-A0AAU8DR01-F1
#
_cell.length_a   1.000
_cell.length_b   1.000
_cell.length_c   1.000
_cell.angle_alpha   90.00
_cell.angle_beta   90.00
_cell.angle_gamma   90.00
#
_symmetry.space_group_name_H-M   'P 1'
#
loop_
_entity.id
_entity.type
_entity.pdbx_description
1 polymer ?
#
loop_
_entity_poly.entity_id
_entity_poly.type
_entity_poly.pdbx_seq_one_letter_code
_entity_poly.pdbx_strand_id
1 'polypeptide(L)'
;MGTDGPEHVTPDPVDAGATPVPAGVIARDATDCVPAGSSLAAFDPGEIISDAVFYDSGAMDAAAVQAFADVRGAGCTSAQCLRSLAVDAPAEPANKYCAALPARRWTAAAAIAAVSVACGINPQVMIVTLQKESGLLTRSDATSSSWASAWGWHCPDTGPGGSANCDPAHSGFWNQLYGMAQQWARYRLDPQNYSYRAGQRADIRWNVQETGCGSSSVQIRNAATAALYNYTPYQPNAASLTAYPGTGDACSAYGNRNFFVLFGKYFGGTGTRATTPVSISGVAVTIPAAQDIDPHVAGRRVMAPTAGVARGIAAGLAAVGLPYVWGGGTAGSGPDQGCSRGGGSKNSCSGSTGFDCSGLTAFVLRQAGFVIGGDSSAQRSGGRSIPFAQALPGDIIGYPGHVSVFLGWFEGTAYMLQAPQVGKQVQVRAVYYAGMDPNVHRYWA
;
A
#
# COMPACT_ATOMS: atom_id res chain seq x y z
N MET A 1 -19.09 -2.78 -54.52
CA MET A 1 -17.78 -3.43 -54.34
C MET A 1 -16.74 -2.33 -54.35
N GLY A 2 -15.94 -2.24 -53.29
CA GLY A 2 -14.94 -1.20 -53.09
C GLY A 2 -14.79 -0.93 -51.60
N THR A 3 -13.78 -1.56 -51.00
CA THR A 3 -13.43 -1.54 -49.57
C THR A 3 -12.44 -0.42 -49.31
N ASP A 4 -12.78 0.54 -48.44
CA ASP A 4 -11.81 1.53 -47.93
C ASP A 4 -11.08 0.97 -46.71
N GLY A 5 -9.77 0.80 -46.85
CA GLY A 5 -8.82 0.58 -45.76
C GLY A 5 -8.33 1.91 -45.18
N PRO A 6 -7.76 1.91 -43.96
CA PRO A 6 -7.38 3.12 -43.25
C PRO A 6 -6.09 3.73 -43.80
N GLU A 7 -6.13 5.04 -44.04
CA GLU A 7 -4.99 5.84 -44.53
C GLU A 7 -3.84 5.89 -43.51
N HIS A 8 -2.65 5.60 -44.04
CA HIS A 8 -1.36 5.79 -43.39
C HIS A 8 -1.00 7.28 -43.43
N VAL A 9 -0.92 7.94 -42.27
CA VAL A 9 -0.32 9.28 -42.17
C VAL A 9 1.17 9.12 -41.90
N THR A 10 1.99 9.51 -42.87
CA THR A 10 3.45 9.69 -42.74
C THR A 10 3.76 11.02 -42.05
N PRO A 11 4.81 11.11 -41.22
CA PRO A 11 5.23 12.38 -40.61
C PRO A 11 6.07 13.23 -41.58
N ASP A 12 5.76 14.54 -41.62
CA ASP A 12 6.46 15.57 -42.39
C ASP A 12 7.87 15.90 -41.83
N PRO A 13 8.78 16.47 -42.65
CA PRO A 13 10.18 16.67 -42.31
C PRO A 13 10.42 17.90 -41.41
N VAL A 14 11.35 17.72 -40.47
CA VAL A 14 11.85 18.71 -39.50
C VAL A 14 12.63 19.84 -40.16
N ASP A 15 12.26 21.08 -39.85
CA ASP A 15 13.05 22.27 -40.14
C ASP A 15 14.23 22.39 -39.16
N ALA A 16 15.41 22.64 -39.71
CA ALA A 16 16.69 22.61 -39.03
C ALA A 16 17.03 24.01 -38.49
N GLY A 17 17.05 24.18 -37.17
CA GLY A 17 17.48 25.47 -36.61
C GLY A 17 17.32 25.63 -35.11
N ALA A 18 18.04 24.84 -34.30
CA ALA A 18 18.33 25.23 -32.91
C ALA A 18 19.66 24.63 -32.46
N THR A 19 20.57 25.50 -32.04
CA THR A 19 21.89 25.16 -31.50
C THR A 19 21.80 24.29 -30.23
N PRO A 20 22.69 23.30 -30.05
CA PRO A 20 22.67 22.43 -28.88
C PRO A 20 23.20 23.16 -27.63
N VAL A 21 22.45 23.08 -26.52
CA VAL A 21 22.92 23.43 -25.18
C VAL A 21 23.70 22.22 -24.63
N PRO A 22 24.89 22.40 -24.02
CA PRO A 22 25.74 21.27 -23.64
C PRO A 22 25.11 20.45 -22.52
N ALA A 23 25.12 19.13 -22.71
CA ALA A 23 24.66 18.14 -21.75
C ALA A 23 25.61 18.05 -20.56
N GLY A 24 25.26 18.70 -19.45
CA GLY A 24 25.82 18.41 -18.14
C GLY A 24 25.16 17.18 -17.54
N VAL A 25 25.57 15.98 -17.96
CA VAL A 25 25.19 14.73 -17.30
C VAL A 25 26.02 14.63 -16.02
N ILE A 26 25.43 14.99 -14.88
CA ILE A 26 25.94 14.57 -13.59
C ILE A 26 25.49 13.12 -13.42
N ALA A 27 26.39 12.16 -13.60
CA ALA A 27 26.14 10.78 -13.23
C ALA A 27 25.81 10.75 -11.72
N ARG A 28 24.55 10.43 -11.39
CA ARG A 28 24.09 10.34 -9.99
C ARG A 28 24.24 8.91 -9.51
N ASP A 29 24.96 8.74 -8.41
CA ASP A 29 25.11 7.47 -7.71
C ASP A 29 23.78 7.07 -7.06
N ALA A 30 23.38 5.80 -7.20
CA ALA A 30 22.06 5.29 -6.79
C ALA A 30 21.85 5.29 -5.25
N THR A 31 22.87 5.67 -4.49
CA THR A 31 22.96 5.67 -3.03
C THR A 31 22.33 6.92 -2.38
N ASP A 32 22.20 8.04 -3.10
CA ASP A 32 21.62 9.29 -2.57
C ASP A 32 20.09 9.24 -2.37
N CYS A 33 19.43 8.19 -2.84
CA CYS A 33 17.97 8.00 -2.70
C CYS A 33 17.58 6.87 -1.73
N VAL A 34 18.53 6.26 -1.01
CA VAL A 34 18.25 5.10 -0.16
C VAL A 34 18.61 5.33 1.31
N PRO A 35 17.61 5.46 2.20
CA PRO A 35 17.89 5.52 3.63
C PRO A 35 17.90 4.13 4.29
N ALA A 36 18.81 3.90 5.25
CA ALA A 36 18.78 2.73 6.12
C ALA A 36 17.51 2.69 7.02
N GLY A 37 16.99 1.48 7.30
CA GLY A 37 16.00 1.26 8.39
C GLY A 37 14.67 0.58 8.06
N SER A 38 14.42 0.12 6.82
CA SER A 38 13.19 -0.61 6.44
C SER A 38 13.50 -2.00 5.87
N SER A 39 12.64 -2.97 6.17
CA SER A 39 12.81 -4.39 5.79
C SER A 39 12.08 -4.72 4.49
N LEU A 40 12.73 -5.47 3.60
CA LEU A 40 12.13 -6.06 2.40
C LEU A 40 11.41 -7.38 2.67
N ALA A 41 11.36 -7.86 3.92
CA ALA A 41 10.81 -9.18 4.27
C ALA A 41 9.32 -9.35 3.88
N ALA A 42 8.58 -8.25 3.71
CA ALA A 42 7.18 -8.24 3.31
C ALA A 42 6.95 -7.84 1.85
N PHE A 43 8.02 -7.67 1.04
CA PHE A 43 7.87 -7.32 -0.37
C PHE A 43 7.25 -8.50 -1.13
N ASP A 44 6.05 -8.30 -1.65
CA ASP A 44 5.36 -9.25 -2.52
C ASP A 44 5.16 -8.60 -3.90
N PRO A 45 5.76 -9.13 -4.97
CA PRO A 45 5.59 -8.57 -6.31
C PRO A 45 4.14 -8.65 -6.80
N GLY A 46 3.34 -9.60 -6.29
CA GLY A 46 1.92 -9.71 -6.63
C GLY A 46 1.03 -8.66 -5.95
N GLU A 47 1.54 -7.98 -4.92
CA GLU A 47 0.78 -7.03 -4.11
C GLU A 47 1.71 -5.95 -3.50
N ILE A 48 2.38 -5.12 -4.29
CA ILE A 48 3.36 -4.14 -3.75
C ILE A 48 2.73 -3.14 -2.76
N ILE A 49 1.43 -2.88 -2.88
CA ILE A 49 0.62 -2.07 -1.96
C ILE A 49 -0.85 -2.48 -2.13
N SER A 50 -1.65 -2.43 -1.07
CA SER A 50 -3.07 -2.76 -1.15
C SER A 50 -3.88 -1.63 -1.80
N ASP A 51 -5.01 -1.97 -2.44
CA ASP A 51 -5.94 -0.97 -3.00
C ASP A 51 -6.47 -0.03 -1.89
N ALA A 52 -6.71 -0.58 -0.70
CA ALA A 52 -7.20 0.18 0.45
C ALA A 52 -6.20 1.27 0.86
N VAL A 53 -4.90 1.00 0.83
CA VAL A 53 -3.88 2.01 1.13
C VAL A 53 -3.67 2.93 -0.06
N PHE A 54 -3.53 2.40 -1.27
CA PHE A 54 -3.16 3.20 -2.45
C PHE A 54 -4.21 4.25 -2.83
N TYR A 55 -5.49 3.93 -2.65
CA TYR A 55 -6.60 4.79 -3.02
C TYR A 55 -7.26 5.51 -1.82
N ASP A 56 -6.63 5.48 -0.64
CA ASP A 56 -7.05 6.27 0.52
C ASP A 56 -6.67 7.75 0.33
N SER A 57 -7.46 8.47 -0.46
CA SER A 57 -7.27 9.89 -0.75
C SER A 57 -7.43 10.80 0.48
N GLY A 58 -7.95 10.26 1.59
CA GLY A 58 -8.10 10.96 2.86
C GLY A 58 -6.93 10.75 3.84
N ALA A 59 -5.92 9.95 3.47
CA ALA A 59 -4.87 9.53 4.41
C ALA A 59 -4.04 10.70 4.99
N MET A 60 -3.98 11.84 4.30
CA MET A 60 -3.39 13.08 4.80
C MET A 60 -4.17 14.28 4.29
N ASP A 61 -4.56 15.18 5.18
CA ASP A 61 -5.01 16.51 4.80
C ASP A 61 -3.82 17.45 4.51
N ALA A 62 -4.11 18.67 4.08
CA ALA A 62 -3.06 19.65 3.74
C ALA A 62 -2.13 19.98 4.93
N ALA A 63 -2.66 19.96 6.18
CA ALA A 63 -1.86 20.25 7.36
C ALA A 63 -0.91 19.08 7.69
N ALA A 64 -1.38 17.84 7.57
CA ALA A 64 -0.57 16.64 7.73
C ALA A 64 0.53 16.56 6.66
N VAL A 65 0.20 16.88 5.40
CA VAL A 65 1.22 16.94 4.32
C VAL A 65 2.26 18.02 4.62
N GLN A 66 1.83 19.19 5.06
CA GLN A 66 2.74 20.30 5.41
C GLN A 66 3.67 19.90 6.56
N ALA A 67 3.12 19.37 7.66
CA ALA A 67 3.92 18.93 8.81
C ALA A 67 4.94 17.85 8.43
N PHE A 68 4.55 16.91 7.56
CA PHE A 68 5.47 15.89 7.06
C PHE A 68 6.60 16.50 6.22
N ALA A 69 6.28 17.42 5.31
CA ALA A 69 7.26 18.13 4.49
C ALA A 69 8.21 18.99 5.33
N ASP A 70 7.72 19.65 6.38
CA ASP A 70 8.53 20.45 7.29
C ASP A 70 9.58 19.62 8.04
N VAL A 71 9.21 18.39 8.44
CA VAL A 71 10.14 17.48 9.13
C VAL A 71 11.13 16.86 8.15
N ARG A 72 10.67 16.33 7.01
CA ARG A 72 11.53 15.59 6.08
C ARG A 72 12.38 16.50 5.19
N GLY A 73 11.87 17.67 4.85
CA GLY A 73 12.56 18.69 4.06
C GLY A 73 13.24 19.76 4.91
N ALA A 74 13.46 19.52 6.20
CA ALA A 74 14.02 20.51 7.13
C ALA A 74 15.37 21.11 6.66
N GLY A 75 16.17 20.33 5.91
CA GLY A 75 17.45 20.76 5.35
C GLY A 75 17.35 21.69 4.14
N CYS A 76 16.15 21.94 3.61
CA CYS A 76 15.90 22.84 2.49
C CYS A 76 15.17 24.10 2.99
N THR A 77 15.75 25.28 2.75
CA THR A 77 15.25 26.55 3.29
C THR A 77 14.83 27.57 2.22
N SER A 78 15.03 27.26 0.95
CA SER A 78 14.63 28.13 -0.17
C SER A 78 13.11 28.07 -0.44
N ALA A 79 12.59 29.07 -1.16
CA ALA A 79 11.19 29.06 -1.61
C ALA A 79 10.87 27.94 -2.63
N GLN A 80 11.89 27.25 -3.14
CA GLN A 80 11.73 26.13 -4.09
C GLN A 80 11.65 24.77 -3.39
N CYS A 81 11.83 24.71 -2.08
CA CYS A 81 11.70 23.49 -1.28
C CYS A 81 10.23 23.05 -1.19
N LEU A 82 9.96 21.74 -1.17
CA LEU A 82 8.58 21.23 -1.08
C LEU A 82 7.79 21.88 0.07
N ARG A 83 8.42 22.07 1.23
CA ARG A 83 7.80 22.67 2.42
C ARG A 83 7.42 24.15 2.29
N SER A 84 7.99 24.87 1.32
CA SER A 84 7.81 26.32 1.14
C SER A 84 7.30 26.70 -0.25
N LEU A 85 7.25 25.75 -1.18
CA LEU A 85 6.83 25.99 -2.55
C LEU A 85 5.38 26.46 -2.61
N ALA A 86 5.16 27.54 -3.35
CA ALA A 86 3.86 28.03 -3.75
C ALA A 86 3.81 28.22 -5.26
N VAL A 87 2.77 27.72 -5.91
CA VAL A 87 2.57 27.77 -7.36
C VAL A 87 1.19 28.31 -7.70
N ASP A 88 1.11 29.12 -8.76
CA ASP A 88 -0.18 29.47 -9.36
C ASP A 88 -0.60 28.32 -10.29
N ALA A 89 -1.85 27.89 -10.18
CA ALA A 89 -2.38 26.81 -11.00
C ALA A 89 -3.70 27.23 -11.68
N PRO A 90 -3.94 26.77 -12.91
CA PRO A 90 -5.22 26.98 -13.59
C PRO A 90 -6.34 26.17 -12.92
N ALA A 91 -7.57 26.44 -13.33
CA ALA A 91 -8.70 25.58 -12.95
C ALA A 91 -8.63 24.29 -13.76
N GLU A 92 -8.84 23.16 -13.10
CA GLU A 92 -9.01 21.87 -13.75
C GLU A 92 -10.51 21.53 -13.78
N PRO A 93 -11.12 21.35 -14.96
CA PRO A 93 -12.52 20.93 -15.02
C PRO A 93 -12.66 19.47 -14.53
N ALA A 94 -13.82 19.16 -13.95
CA ALA A 94 -14.15 17.78 -13.60
C ALA A 94 -14.16 16.90 -14.85
N ASN A 95 -13.64 15.69 -14.73
CA ASN A 95 -13.69 14.67 -15.77
C ASN A 95 -13.94 13.29 -15.14
N LYS A 96 -13.85 12.23 -15.94
CA LYS A 96 -14.07 10.85 -15.47
C LYS A 96 -13.13 10.45 -14.32
N TYR A 97 -11.92 11.00 -14.29
CA TYR A 97 -10.83 10.55 -13.43
C TYR A 97 -10.64 11.43 -12.19
N CYS A 98 -10.88 12.74 -12.32
CA CYS A 98 -10.70 13.69 -11.24
C CYS A 98 -11.86 14.68 -11.14
N ALA A 99 -12.22 15.06 -9.91
CA ALA A 99 -13.12 16.17 -9.62
C ALA A 99 -12.49 17.52 -10.03
N ALA A 100 -13.33 18.55 -10.16
CA ALA A 100 -12.87 19.89 -10.52
C ALA A 100 -11.99 20.52 -9.43
N LEU A 101 -10.95 21.24 -9.82
CA LEU A 101 -10.09 22.04 -8.95
C LEU A 101 -10.12 23.51 -9.38
N PRO A 102 -10.20 24.47 -8.45
CA PRO A 102 -10.26 25.89 -8.80
C PRO A 102 -8.89 26.45 -9.18
N ALA A 103 -8.90 27.46 -10.06
CA ALA A 103 -7.72 28.29 -10.32
C ALA A 103 -7.37 29.08 -9.06
N ARG A 104 -6.16 28.89 -8.53
CA ARG A 104 -5.64 29.68 -7.40
C ARG A 104 -4.15 29.47 -7.24
N ARG A 105 -3.56 30.24 -6.32
CA ARG A 105 -2.24 29.96 -5.76
C ARG A 105 -2.33 28.86 -4.71
N TRP A 106 -1.52 27.83 -4.86
CA TRP A 106 -1.44 26.67 -3.96
C TRP A 106 -0.09 26.62 -3.27
N THR A 107 -0.07 26.30 -1.97
CA THR A 107 1.14 25.68 -1.39
C THR A 107 1.25 24.25 -1.91
N ALA A 108 2.46 23.70 -1.96
CA ALA A 108 2.64 22.32 -2.42
C ALA A 108 1.83 21.32 -1.57
N ALA A 109 1.77 21.52 -0.25
CA ALA A 109 0.99 20.67 0.64
C ALA A 109 -0.52 20.74 0.35
N ALA A 110 -1.06 21.93 0.12
CA ALA A 110 -2.47 22.11 -0.23
C ALA A 110 -2.79 21.52 -1.62
N ALA A 111 -1.87 21.65 -2.58
CA ALA A 111 -2.03 21.07 -3.90
C ALA A 111 -2.06 19.53 -3.84
N ILE A 112 -1.11 18.90 -3.13
CA ILE A 112 -1.04 17.44 -2.97
C ILE A 112 -2.34 16.92 -2.33
N ALA A 113 -2.80 17.52 -1.24
CA ALA A 113 -4.03 17.10 -0.57
C ALA A 113 -5.28 17.28 -1.46
N ALA A 114 -5.38 18.39 -2.19
CA ALA A 114 -6.52 18.64 -3.06
C ALA A 114 -6.56 17.73 -4.29
N VAL A 115 -5.41 17.53 -4.96
CA VAL A 115 -5.29 16.62 -6.10
C VAL A 115 -5.53 15.17 -5.67
N SER A 116 -5.05 14.79 -4.47
CA SER A 116 -5.34 13.50 -3.83
C SER A 116 -6.83 13.22 -3.76
N VAL A 117 -7.60 14.13 -3.14
CA VAL A 117 -9.06 13.99 -3.01
C VAL A 117 -9.74 14.04 -4.38
N ALA A 118 -9.31 14.95 -5.25
CA ALA A 118 -9.92 15.11 -6.57
C ALA A 118 -9.80 13.85 -7.43
N CYS A 119 -8.63 13.20 -7.42
CA CYS A 119 -8.34 12.04 -8.28
C CYS A 119 -8.45 10.69 -7.54
N GLY A 120 -8.74 10.68 -6.24
CA GLY A 120 -8.92 9.47 -5.44
C GLY A 120 -7.64 8.64 -5.22
N ILE A 121 -6.49 9.32 -5.05
CA ILE A 121 -5.17 8.70 -4.87
C ILE A 121 -4.59 9.13 -3.53
N ASN A 122 -4.02 8.20 -2.76
CA ASN A 122 -3.46 8.50 -1.44
C ASN A 122 -2.30 9.53 -1.52
N PRO A 123 -2.32 10.61 -0.71
CA PRO A 123 -1.28 11.64 -0.72
C PRO A 123 0.11 11.11 -0.27
N GLN A 124 0.16 10.08 0.58
CA GLN A 124 1.38 9.38 0.96
C GLN A 124 2.04 8.70 -0.25
N VAL A 125 1.23 8.10 -1.13
CA VAL A 125 1.73 7.53 -2.40
C VAL A 125 2.34 8.63 -3.27
N MET A 126 1.68 9.78 -3.39
CA MET A 126 2.22 10.90 -4.15
C MET A 126 3.56 11.37 -3.59
N ILE A 127 3.67 11.50 -2.27
CA ILE A 127 4.90 11.94 -1.58
C ILE A 127 6.03 10.91 -1.75
N VAL A 128 5.73 9.62 -1.61
CA VAL A 128 6.72 8.55 -1.81
C VAL A 128 7.20 8.54 -3.25
N THR A 129 6.30 8.67 -4.22
CA THR A 129 6.66 8.74 -5.63
C THR A 129 7.51 9.98 -5.92
N LEU A 130 7.19 11.15 -5.36
CA LEU A 130 8.02 12.35 -5.48
C LEU A 130 9.46 12.10 -4.99
N GLN A 131 9.61 11.49 -3.81
CA GLN A 131 10.92 11.18 -3.27
C GLN A 131 11.67 10.14 -4.13
N LYS A 132 10.96 9.11 -4.60
CA LYS A 132 11.53 8.03 -5.40
C LYS A 132 12.01 8.54 -6.78
N GLU A 133 11.26 9.42 -7.43
CA GLU A 133 11.51 9.85 -8.80
C GLU A 133 12.52 11.01 -8.87
N SER A 134 12.51 11.91 -7.89
CA SER A 134 13.32 13.13 -7.97
C SER A 134 14.03 13.52 -6.67
N GLY A 135 13.79 12.82 -5.55
CA GLY A 135 14.41 13.15 -4.25
C GLY A 135 13.93 14.48 -3.65
N LEU A 136 12.87 15.08 -4.20
CA LEU A 136 12.48 16.47 -3.88
C LEU A 136 11.89 16.66 -2.48
N LEU A 137 11.52 15.59 -1.78
CA LEU A 137 11.09 15.68 -0.39
C LEU A 137 12.26 16.03 0.54
N THR A 138 13.46 15.54 0.26
CA THR A 138 14.66 15.75 1.12
C THR A 138 15.75 16.60 0.48
N ARG A 139 15.64 16.95 -0.81
CA ARG A 139 16.62 17.78 -1.53
C ARG A 139 16.76 19.15 -0.85
N SER A 140 18.00 19.56 -0.55
CA SER A 140 18.32 20.85 0.10
C SER A 140 18.51 22.02 -0.86
N ASP A 141 18.80 21.75 -2.13
CA ASP A 141 19.19 22.71 -3.17
C ASP A 141 18.16 22.81 -4.31
N ALA A 142 16.88 22.58 -4.02
CA ALA A 142 15.82 22.59 -5.02
C ALA A 142 15.77 23.94 -5.78
N THR A 143 15.56 23.84 -7.09
CA THR A 143 15.40 24.96 -8.04
C THR A 143 14.06 24.87 -8.75
N SER A 144 13.66 25.91 -9.46
CA SER A 144 12.47 25.88 -10.33
C SER A 144 12.52 24.76 -11.37
N SER A 145 13.69 24.52 -11.98
CA SER A 145 13.89 23.42 -12.94
C SER A 145 13.81 22.04 -12.31
N SER A 146 14.05 21.92 -11.00
CA SER A 146 13.92 20.65 -10.30
C SER A 146 12.49 20.09 -10.38
N TRP A 147 11.48 20.95 -10.55
CA TRP A 147 10.08 20.57 -10.63
C TRP A 147 9.61 20.18 -12.03
N ALA A 148 10.47 20.27 -13.05
CA ALA A 148 10.12 19.95 -14.44
C ALA A 148 9.62 18.50 -14.59
N SER A 149 10.23 17.57 -13.85
CA SER A 149 9.99 16.13 -13.94
C SER A 149 9.77 15.50 -12.56
N ALA A 150 9.15 16.26 -11.64
CA ALA A 150 9.11 15.94 -10.22
C ALA A 150 8.59 14.53 -9.89
N TRP A 151 7.62 14.04 -10.65
CA TRP A 151 7.02 12.71 -10.49
C TRP A 151 7.37 11.72 -11.62
N GLY A 152 8.24 12.10 -12.56
CA GLY A 152 8.60 11.24 -13.70
C GLY A 152 7.45 10.99 -14.69
N TRP A 153 6.34 11.74 -14.60
CA TRP A 153 5.20 11.55 -15.48
C TRP A 153 5.52 12.13 -16.88
N HIS A 154 5.27 11.35 -17.94
CA HIS A 154 5.75 11.63 -19.31
C HIS A 154 7.27 11.74 -19.46
N CYS A 155 8.03 10.99 -18.66
CA CYS A 155 9.48 10.80 -18.80
C CYS A 155 9.77 9.36 -19.22
N PRO A 156 9.91 9.06 -20.52
CA PRO A 156 10.19 7.70 -20.97
C PRO A 156 11.62 7.28 -20.62
N ASP A 157 11.79 6.02 -20.18
CA ASP A 157 13.09 5.44 -19.84
C ASP A 157 14.04 5.33 -21.05
N THR A 158 13.52 5.37 -22.29
CA THR A 158 14.27 5.34 -23.55
C THR A 158 13.56 6.14 -24.64
N GLY A 159 14.33 6.72 -25.58
CA GLY A 159 13.82 7.39 -26.78
C GLY A 159 14.75 7.21 -27.98
N PRO A 160 14.41 7.74 -29.17
CA PRO A 160 15.26 7.63 -30.37
C PRO A 160 16.69 8.10 -30.09
N GLY A 161 17.69 7.29 -30.44
CA GLY A 161 19.10 7.61 -30.16
C GLY A 161 19.52 7.50 -28.68
N GLY A 162 18.69 6.89 -27.82
CA GLY A 162 19.00 6.69 -26.39
C GLY A 162 18.62 7.88 -25.50
N SER A 163 17.92 8.89 -26.01
CA SER A 163 17.51 10.04 -25.21
C SER A 163 16.23 9.76 -24.41
N ALA A 164 16.35 9.61 -23.11
CA ALA A 164 15.22 9.63 -22.16
C ALA A 164 14.83 11.08 -21.85
N ASN A 165 14.07 11.72 -22.74
CA ASN A 165 13.67 13.13 -22.58
C ASN A 165 12.21 13.21 -22.10
N CYS A 166 12.00 13.85 -20.96
CA CYS A 166 10.66 14.20 -20.50
C CYS A 166 10.00 15.20 -21.45
N ASP A 167 8.70 15.04 -21.69
CA ASP A 167 7.94 15.95 -22.54
C ASP A 167 7.82 17.34 -21.88
N PRO A 168 8.37 18.41 -22.50
CA PRO A 168 8.32 19.77 -21.94
C PRO A 168 6.90 20.30 -21.72
N ALA A 169 5.91 19.82 -22.48
CA ALA A 169 4.50 20.22 -22.36
C ALA A 169 3.91 19.85 -20.99
N HIS A 170 4.49 18.85 -20.32
CA HIS A 170 4.06 18.36 -19.01
C HIS A 170 4.95 18.85 -17.87
N SER A 171 5.83 19.83 -18.13
CA SER A 171 6.78 20.31 -17.14
C SER A 171 6.15 21.16 -16.03
N GLY A 172 6.76 21.10 -14.85
CA GLY A 172 6.42 21.94 -13.70
C GLY A 172 5.58 21.21 -12.65
N PHE A 173 5.62 21.74 -11.42
CA PHE A 173 5.01 21.10 -10.25
C PHE A 173 3.54 20.71 -10.47
N TRP A 174 2.71 21.64 -10.97
CA TRP A 174 1.28 21.40 -11.10
C TRP A 174 0.96 20.33 -12.14
N ASN A 175 1.55 20.46 -13.33
CA ASN A 175 1.34 19.52 -14.44
C ASN A 175 1.80 18.11 -14.07
N GLN A 176 2.98 18.00 -13.44
CA GLN A 176 3.49 16.71 -12.96
C GLN A 176 2.61 16.10 -11.86
N LEU A 177 2.16 16.90 -10.89
CA LEU A 177 1.31 16.42 -9.78
C LEU A 177 -0.07 15.97 -10.27
N TYR A 178 -0.79 16.84 -10.99
CA TYR A 178 -2.13 16.55 -11.48
C TYR A 178 -2.11 15.44 -12.54
N GLY A 179 -1.18 15.50 -13.49
CA GLY A 179 -1.03 14.51 -14.55
C GLY A 179 -0.73 13.11 -14.00
N MET A 180 0.21 13.00 -13.06
CA MET A 180 0.48 11.74 -12.37
C MET A 180 -0.78 11.21 -11.68
N ALA A 181 -1.44 12.01 -10.84
CA ALA A 181 -2.62 11.56 -10.10
C ALA A 181 -3.77 11.12 -11.03
N GLN A 182 -4.02 11.88 -12.10
CA GLN A 182 -4.99 11.52 -13.11
C GLN A 182 -4.59 10.21 -13.83
N GLN A 183 -3.31 10.00 -14.11
CA GLN A 183 -2.81 8.78 -14.73
C GLN A 183 -3.04 7.54 -13.84
N TRP A 184 -2.84 7.67 -12.53
CA TRP A 184 -3.18 6.59 -11.57
C TRP A 184 -4.67 6.29 -11.52
N ALA A 185 -5.53 7.32 -11.59
CA ALA A 185 -6.96 7.14 -11.70
C ALA A 185 -7.35 6.44 -13.01
N ARG A 186 -6.67 6.75 -14.14
CA ARG A 186 -6.86 6.04 -15.41
C ARG A 186 -6.50 4.56 -15.31
N TYR A 187 -5.39 4.21 -14.66
CA TYR A 187 -5.02 2.79 -14.47
C TYR A 187 -6.09 2.01 -13.69
N ARG A 188 -6.78 2.66 -12.73
CA ARG A 188 -7.85 2.05 -11.94
C ARG A 188 -9.18 1.96 -12.70
N LEU A 189 -9.58 3.04 -13.37
CA LEU A 189 -10.91 3.19 -13.95
C LEU A 189 -11.00 2.69 -15.41
N ASP A 190 -9.86 2.59 -16.10
CA ASP A 190 -9.74 2.08 -17.46
C ASP A 190 -8.59 1.05 -17.61
N PRO A 191 -8.56 -0.02 -16.78
CA PRO A 191 -7.46 -0.99 -16.77
C PRO A 191 -7.30 -1.74 -18.10
N GLN A 192 -8.36 -1.81 -18.91
CA GLN A 192 -8.37 -2.45 -20.23
C GLN A 192 -7.45 -1.78 -21.26
N ASN A 193 -7.02 -0.53 -21.00
CA ASN A 193 -6.14 0.22 -21.89
C ASN A 193 -4.65 0.01 -21.58
N TYR A 194 -4.32 -0.81 -20.57
CA TYR A 194 -2.95 -0.97 -20.08
C TYR A 194 -2.51 -2.44 -20.05
N SER A 195 -1.19 -2.63 -20.00
CA SER A 195 -0.52 -3.93 -20.11
C SER A 195 -0.64 -4.78 -18.86
N TYR A 196 -0.60 -4.15 -17.68
CA TYR A 196 -0.70 -4.83 -16.39
C TYR A 196 -2.06 -4.57 -15.75
N ARG A 197 -2.74 -5.65 -15.31
CA ARG A 197 -4.11 -5.60 -14.79
C ARG A 197 -4.26 -6.45 -13.54
N ALA A 198 -5.16 -6.04 -12.65
CA ALA A 198 -5.52 -6.85 -11.48
C ALA A 198 -6.13 -8.20 -11.91
N GLY A 199 -5.76 -9.28 -11.21
CA GLY A 199 -6.19 -10.65 -11.51
C GLY A 199 -5.37 -11.32 -12.62
N GLN A 200 -4.54 -10.59 -13.36
CA GLN A 200 -3.71 -11.14 -14.43
C GLN A 200 -2.43 -11.79 -13.88
N ARG A 201 -2.00 -12.87 -14.53
CA ARG A 201 -0.62 -13.35 -14.45
C ARG A 201 0.18 -12.75 -15.59
N ALA A 202 1.27 -12.05 -15.28
CA ALA A 202 2.08 -11.36 -16.27
C ALA A 202 3.57 -11.59 -16.02
N ASP A 203 4.34 -11.71 -17.10
CA ASP A 203 5.80 -11.72 -17.02
C ASP A 203 6.31 -10.28 -16.93
N ILE A 204 6.81 -9.91 -15.75
CA ILE A 204 7.31 -8.57 -15.47
C ILE A 204 8.82 -8.58 -15.63
N ARG A 205 9.38 -7.64 -16.39
CA ARG A 205 10.81 -7.59 -16.71
C ARG A 205 11.65 -7.07 -15.55
N TRP A 206 12.91 -7.51 -15.48
CA TRP A 206 13.84 -7.12 -14.40
C TRP A 206 14.50 -5.78 -14.69
N ASN A 207 14.78 -5.50 -15.95
CA ASN A 207 15.35 -4.26 -16.45
C ASN A 207 15.02 -4.11 -17.96
N VAL A 208 15.13 -2.89 -18.50
CA VAL A 208 15.18 -2.62 -19.96
C VAL A 208 16.58 -2.68 -20.53
N GLN A 209 17.59 -2.32 -19.75
CA GLN A 209 18.97 -2.36 -20.21
C GLN A 209 19.57 -3.74 -19.96
N GLU A 210 20.32 -4.20 -20.97
CA GLU A 210 20.95 -5.51 -21.15
C GLU A 210 20.04 -6.61 -21.70
N THR A 211 20.32 -7.01 -22.95
CA THR A 211 19.78 -8.23 -23.56
C THR A 211 20.01 -9.42 -22.63
N GLY A 212 18.93 -10.07 -22.17
CA GLY A 212 19.02 -11.32 -21.42
C GLY A 212 18.66 -11.26 -19.93
N CYS A 213 18.30 -10.09 -19.37
CA CYS A 213 17.94 -9.99 -17.94
C CYS A 213 16.67 -10.77 -17.54
N GLY A 214 15.80 -11.09 -18.50
CA GLY A 214 14.61 -11.90 -18.27
C GLY A 214 13.50 -11.20 -17.49
N SER A 215 12.65 -12.02 -16.87
CA SER A 215 11.41 -11.64 -16.18
C SER A 215 11.01 -12.71 -15.15
N SER A 216 10.00 -12.41 -14.33
CA SER A 216 9.21 -13.46 -13.65
C SER A 216 7.74 -13.32 -13.89
N SER A 217 7.07 -14.46 -13.85
CA SER A 217 5.62 -14.55 -13.79
C SER A 217 5.12 -14.08 -12.42
N VAL A 218 4.43 -12.94 -12.40
CA VAL A 218 3.76 -12.37 -11.23
C VAL A 218 2.25 -12.53 -11.36
N GLN A 219 1.61 -13.01 -10.30
CA GLN A 219 0.15 -12.90 -10.15
C GLN A 219 -0.18 -11.53 -9.56
N ILE A 220 -0.64 -10.60 -10.39
CA ILE A 220 -1.01 -9.25 -9.95
C ILE A 220 -2.37 -9.33 -9.26
N ARG A 221 -2.43 -9.06 -7.95
CA ARG A 221 -3.63 -9.32 -7.14
C ARG A 221 -4.62 -8.17 -7.09
N ASN A 222 -4.16 -6.94 -7.26
CA ASN A 222 -4.98 -5.76 -7.07
C ASN A 222 -4.67 -4.64 -8.07
N ALA A 223 -5.53 -3.61 -8.11
CA ALA A 223 -5.43 -2.52 -9.08
C ALA A 223 -4.22 -1.60 -8.80
N ALA A 224 -3.90 -1.38 -7.53
CA ALA A 224 -2.79 -0.54 -7.11
C ALA A 224 -1.43 -1.08 -7.55
N THR A 225 -1.23 -2.40 -7.41
CA THR A 225 -0.02 -3.08 -7.86
C THR A 225 0.06 -3.09 -9.38
N ALA A 226 -1.05 -3.32 -10.08
CA ALA A 226 -1.11 -3.19 -11.53
C ALA A 226 -0.71 -1.77 -11.97
N ALA A 227 -1.20 -0.75 -11.29
CA ALA A 227 -0.93 0.63 -11.57
C ALA A 227 0.56 1.00 -11.30
N LEU A 228 1.18 0.43 -10.26
CA LEU A 228 2.64 0.56 -10.01
C LEU A 228 3.48 -0.02 -11.14
N TYR A 229 3.08 -1.17 -11.68
CA TYR A 229 3.77 -1.75 -12.83
C TYR A 229 3.51 -0.99 -14.13
N ASN A 230 2.33 -0.38 -14.31
CA ASN A 230 2.08 0.49 -15.45
C ASN A 230 2.84 1.82 -15.35
N TYR A 231 3.12 2.32 -14.13
CA TYR A 231 3.85 3.57 -13.90
C TYR A 231 5.38 3.39 -13.90
N THR A 232 5.89 2.36 -13.22
CA THR A 232 7.32 2.00 -13.19
C THR A 232 7.50 0.52 -13.54
N PRO A 233 7.75 0.18 -14.82
CA PRO A 233 7.52 -1.15 -15.36
C PRO A 233 8.68 -2.15 -15.14
N TYR A 234 9.16 -2.31 -13.90
CA TYR A 234 10.11 -3.39 -13.55
C TYR A 234 9.87 -3.96 -12.17
N GLN A 235 10.10 -5.26 -12.04
CA GLN A 235 10.17 -5.93 -10.75
C GLN A 235 11.64 -6.06 -10.31
N PRO A 236 11.97 -5.79 -9.04
CA PRO A 236 13.32 -6.02 -8.54
C PRO A 236 13.68 -7.51 -8.62
N ASN A 237 14.87 -7.81 -9.12
CA ASN A 237 15.43 -9.15 -9.11
C ASN A 237 16.01 -9.50 -7.72
N ALA A 238 16.48 -10.74 -7.55
CA ALA A 238 17.03 -11.21 -6.28
C ALA A 238 18.26 -10.38 -5.83
N ALA A 239 19.16 -10.03 -6.75
CA ALA A 239 20.35 -9.23 -6.45
C ALA A 239 19.97 -7.84 -5.89
N SER A 240 19.00 -7.17 -6.51
CA SER A 240 18.43 -5.90 -6.04
C SER A 240 17.84 -6.01 -4.64
N LEU A 241 17.13 -7.10 -4.32
CA LEU A 241 16.53 -7.30 -3.00
C LEU A 241 17.60 -7.59 -1.93
N THR A 242 18.59 -8.44 -2.23
CA THR A 242 19.67 -8.80 -1.29
C THR A 242 20.61 -7.63 -1.02
N ALA A 243 20.90 -6.81 -2.03
CA ALA A 243 21.86 -5.73 -1.89
C ALA A 243 21.34 -4.53 -1.07
N TYR A 244 20.03 -4.46 -0.79
CA TYR A 244 19.42 -3.31 -0.11
C TYR A 244 20.13 -2.96 1.22
N PRO A 245 20.47 -1.68 1.49
CA PRO A 245 20.13 -0.47 0.72
C PRO A 245 21.01 -0.18 -0.52
N GLY A 246 21.99 -1.02 -0.81
CA GLY A 246 22.92 -0.86 -1.93
C GLY A 246 22.38 -1.24 -3.31
N THR A 247 23.33 -1.25 -4.25
CA THR A 247 23.15 -1.53 -5.67
C THR A 247 23.29 -3.04 -5.93
N GLY A 248 22.37 -3.60 -6.70
CA GLY A 248 22.43 -5.00 -7.14
C GLY A 248 23.33 -5.19 -8.36
N ASP A 249 23.05 -6.24 -9.13
CA ASP A 249 23.72 -6.53 -10.41
C ASP A 249 23.20 -5.63 -11.56
N ALA A 250 23.73 -5.84 -12.76
CA ALA A 250 23.37 -5.05 -13.94
C ALA A 250 21.90 -5.24 -14.41
N CYS A 251 21.25 -6.33 -13.99
CA CYS A 251 19.84 -6.59 -14.25
C CYS A 251 18.90 -6.05 -13.16
N SER A 252 19.42 -5.33 -12.18
CA SER A 252 18.66 -4.82 -11.05
C SER A 252 17.90 -3.54 -11.39
N ALA A 253 16.57 -3.58 -11.29
CA ALA A 253 15.73 -2.38 -11.20
C ALA A 253 15.34 -2.05 -9.75
N TYR A 254 15.05 -0.77 -9.51
CA TYR A 254 14.89 -0.22 -8.17
C TYR A 254 13.55 0.50 -7.93
N GLY A 255 12.79 0.87 -8.95
CA GLY A 255 11.58 1.69 -8.80
C GLY A 255 10.59 1.11 -7.77
N ASN A 256 10.00 -0.05 -8.06
CA ASN A 256 9.02 -0.66 -7.15
C ASN A 256 9.62 -1.10 -5.79
N ARG A 257 10.90 -1.49 -5.76
CA ARG A 257 11.64 -1.77 -4.51
C ARG A 257 11.70 -0.51 -3.63
N ASN A 258 12.19 0.59 -4.19
CA ASN A 258 12.38 1.85 -3.49
C ASN A 258 11.03 2.44 -3.08
N PHE A 259 9.98 2.33 -3.92
CA PHE A 259 8.63 2.71 -3.54
C PHE A 259 8.17 1.99 -2.26
N PHE A 260 8.21 0.66 -2.25
CA PHE A 260 7.78 -0.17 -1.12
C PHE A 260 8.50 0.19 0.17
N VAL A 261 9.83 0.30 0.07
CA VAL A 261 10.73 0.61 1.18
C VAL A 261 10.48 2.02 1.72
N LEU A 262 10.40 3.03 0.85
CA LEU A 262 10.16 4.42 1.26
C LEU A 262 8.77 4.59 1.89
N PHE A 263 7.75 3.92 1.36
CA PHE A 263 6.43 3.87 1.97
C PHE A 263 6.48 3.25 3.37
N GLY A 264 7.09 2.06 3.46
CA GLY A 264 7.44 1.36 4.71
C GLY A 264 8.06 2.28 5.76
N LYS A 265 9.09 3.02 5.34
CA LYS A 265 9.86 3.92 6.19
C LYS A 265 9.05 5.13 6.68
N TYR A 266 8.26 5.75 5.79
CA TYR A 266 7.64 7.03 6.10
C TYR A 266 6.25 6.91 6.71
N PHE A 267 5.50 5.91 6.29
CA PHE A 267 4.06 5.80 6.58
C PHE A 267 3.67 4.42 7.14
N GLY A 268 4.63 3.52 7.34
CA GLY A 268 4.40 2.17 7.81
C GLY A 268 4.08 1.20 6.68
N GLY A 269 3.41 0.08 6.99
CA GLY A 269 3.17 -0.97 5.99
C GLY A 269 2.33 -0.49 4.81
N THR A 270 2.64 -0.99 3.62
CA THR A 270 1.92 -0.75 2.36
C THR A 270 0.53 -1.43 2.33
N GLY A 271 0.07 -1.98 3.47
CA GLY A 271 -1.04 -2.93 3.49
C GLY A 271 -0.73 -4.23 2.71
N THR A 272 0.46 -4.34 2.11
CA THR A 272 0.98 -5.55 1.51
C THR A 272 1.21 -6.55 2.61
N ARG A 273 0.50 -7.65 2.46
CA ARG A 273 0.71 -8.82 3.25
C ARG A 273 2.12 -9.35 2.95
N ALA A 274 2.99 -9.51 3.95
CA ALA A 274 3.84 -10.68 3.93
C ALA A 274 2.86 -11.86 3.96
N THR A 275 2.48 -12.38 2.79
CA THR A 275 1.65 -13.59 2.78
C THR A 275 2.54 -14.67 3.33
N THR A 276 2.55 -14.89 4.64
CA THR A 276 2.74 -16.26 5.08
C THR A 276 1.51 -16.98 4.53
N PRO A 277 1.68 -17.87 3.54
CA PRO A 277 0.54 -18.49 2.91
C PRO A 277 -0.19 -19.30 3.98
N VAL A 278 -1.40 -18.87 4.33
CA VAL A 278 -2.26 -19.65 5.21
C VAL A 278 -2.91 -20.68 4.32
N SER A 279 -2.46 -21.93 4.40
CA SER A 279 -3.05 -23.02 3.63
C SER A 279 -4.35 -23.48 4.28
N ILE A 280 -5.38 -23.63 3.46
CA ILE A 280 -6.69 -24.16 3.87
C ILE A 280 -6.96 -25.40 3.03
N SER A 281 -7.38 -26.48 3.68
CA SER A 281 -7.84 -27.71 3.03
C SER A 281 -9.16 -28.15 3.68
N GLY A 282 -10.27 -27.78 3.05
CA GLY A 282 -11.60 -28.00 3.61
C GLY A 282 -11.80 -27.22 4.91
N VAL A 283 -11.86 -27.93 6.04
CA VAL A 283 -11.98 -27.35 7.38
C VAL A 283 -10.66 -27.19 8.14
N ALA A 284 -9.56 -27.71 7.57
CA ALA A 284 -8.23 -27.61 8.17
C ALA A 284 -7.55 -26.30 7.73
N VAL A 285 -7.03 -25.54 8.69
CA VAL A 285 -6.25 -24.31 8.47
C VAL A 285 -4.86 -24.49 9.07
N THR A 286 -3.81 -24.34 8.27
CA THR A 286 -2.43 -24.41 8.79
C THR A 286 -2.02 -23.05 9.33
N ILE A 287 -1.61 -23.02 10.60
CA ILE A 287 -1.08 -21.80 11.23
C ILE A 287 0.28 -21.48 10.57
N PRO A 288 0.46 -20.27 10.01
CA PRO A 288 1.72 -19.90 9.37
C PRO A 288 2.87 -19.81 10.38
N ALA A 289 4.11 -19.87 9.89
CA ALA A 289 5.27 -19.44 10.67
C ALA A 289 5.44 -17.91 10.49
N ALA A 290 5.34 -17.16 11.58
CA ALA A 290 5.55 -15.71 11.58
C ALA A 290 6.07 -15.25 12.95
N GLN A 291 6.69 -14.07 13.01
CA GLN A 291 7.27 -13.51 14.23
C GLN A 291 6.25 -13.37 15.37
N ASP A 292 5.03 -12.95 15.04
CA ASP A 292 3.94 -12.73 16.00
C ASP A 292 3.06 -13.98 16.21
N ILE A 293 3.58 -15.16 15.88
CA ILE A 293 2.96 -16.46 16.13
C ILE A 293 3.84 -17.24 17.09
N ASP A 294 3.22 -17.73 18.16
CA ASP A 294 3.89 -18.64 19.08
C ASP A 294 4.48 -19.86 18.33
N PRO A 295 5.81 -20.08 18.39
CA PRO A 295 6.47 -21.16 17.67
C PRO A 295 5.91 -22.56 17.95
N HIS A 296 5.28 -22.78 19.12
CA HIS A 296 4.67 -24.07 19.46
C HIS A 296 3.48 -24.45 18.56
N VAL A 297 2.83 -23.47 17.94
CA VAL A 297 1.68 -23.69 17.05
C VAL A 297 1.97 -23.39 15.59
N ALA A 298 3.14 -22.83 15.27
CA ALA A 298 3.57 -22.62 13.89
C ALA A 298 3.58 -23.95 13.10
N GLY A 299 2.97 -23.98 11.93
CA GLY A 299 2.82 -25.16 11.08
C GLY A 299 1.79 -26.18 11.56
N ARG A 300 1.18 -26.01 12.74
CA ARG A 300 0.09 -26.88 13.22
C ARG A 300 -1.22 -26.56 12.51
N ARG A 301 -2.15 -27.52 12.53
CA ARG A 301 -3.47 -27.37 11.89
C ARG A 301 -4.55 -27.07 12.92
N VAL A 302 -5.31 -26.01 12.68
CA VAL A 302 -6.60 -25.74 13.32
C VAL A 302 -7.69 -26.48 12.56
N MET A 303 -8.52 -27.24 13.27
CA MET A 303 -9.66 -27.94 12.69
C MET A 303 -10.93 -27.15 12.98
N ALA A 304 -11.37 -26.36 12.01
CA ALA A 304 -12.58 -25.54 12.15
C ALA A 304 -13.85 -26.42 12.09
N PRO A 305 -14.96 -25.99 12.73
CA PRO A 305 -16.23 -26.71 12.68
C PRO A 305 -16.91 -26.67 11.30
N THR A 306 -16.64 -25.64 10.49
CA THR A 306 -17.18 -25.52 9.12
C THR A 306 -16.14 -24.91 8.19
N ALA A 307 -16.32 -25.10 6.88
CA ALA A 307 -15.45 -24.47 5.87
C ALA A 307 -15.56 -22.93 5.89
N GLY A 308 -16.71 -22.38 6.31
CA GLY A 308 -16.86 -20.94 6.55
C GLY A 308 -15.95 -20.48 7.67
N VAL A 309 -16.03 -21.13 8.83
CA VAL A 309 -15.18 -20.79 9.98
C VAL A 309 -13.69 -20.98 9.65
N ALA A 310 -13.33 -21.99 8.85
CA ALA A 310 -11.96 -22.16 8.34
C ALA A 310 -11.49 -20.94 7.53
N ARG A 311 -12.31 -20.42 6.61
CA ARG A 311 -12.00 -19.19 5.86
C ARG A 311 -11.83 -17.99 6.79
N GLY A 312 -12.70 -17.86 7.79
CA GLY A 312 -12.60 -16.82 8.80
C GLY A 312 -11.28 -16.85 9.56
N ILE A 313 -10.96 -17.99 10.16
CA ILE A 313 -9.70 -18.19 10.90
C ILE A 313 -8.50 -17.93 10.01
N ALA A 314 -8.53 -18.41 8.76
CA ALA A 314 -7.43 -18.19 7.84
C ALA A 314 -7.24 -16.71 7.47
N ALA A 315 -8.32 -15.95 7.30
CA ALA A 315 -8.27 -14.52 7.09
C ALA A 315 -7.70 -13.79 8.32
N GLY A 316 -8.06 -14.22 9.53
CA GLY A 316 -7.48 -13.70 10.77
C GLY A 316 -5.99 -14.02 10.93
N LEU A 317 -5.57 -15.25 10.62
CA LEU A 317 -4.15 -15.64 10.63
C LEU A 317 -3.34 -14.88 9.58
N ALA A 318 -3.96 -14.55 8.45
CA ALA A 318 -3.37 -13.69 7.42
C ALA A 318 -3.18 -12.22 7.87
N ALA A 319 -3.86 -11.80 8.95
CA ALA A 319 -3.75 -10.47 9.55
C ALA A 319 -2.68 -10.38 10.65
N VAL A 320 -2.06 -11.50 11.03
CA VAL A 320 -0.99 -11.51 12.04
C VAL A 320 0.18 -10.62 11.59
N GLY A 321 0.71 -9.83 12.53
CA GLY A 321 1.73 -8.81 12.28
C GLY A 321 1.17 -7.41 11.99
N LEU A 322 -0.12 -7.27 11.65
CA LEU A 322 -0.72 -5.95 11.51
C LEU A 322 -0.73 -5.20 12.84
N PRO A 323 -0.50 -3.88 12.86
CA PRO A 323 -0.51 -3.12 14.10
C PRO A 323 -1.92 -3.11 14.70
N TYR A 324 -1.98 -2.96 16.01
CA TYR A 324 -3.20 -2.57 16.67
C TYR A 324 -3.54 -1.12 16.30
N VAL A 325 -4.76 -0.87 15.85
CA VAL A 325 -5.29 0.48 15.63
C VAL A 325 -6.64 0.60 16.32
N TRP A 326 -6.76 1.53 17.26
CA TRP A 326 -8.01 1.76 17.98
C TRP A 326 -9.16 2.05 17.00
N GLY A 327 -10.27 1.33 17.10
CA GLY A 327 -11.37 1.45 16.14
C GLY A 327 -11.13 0.76 14.80
N GLY A 328 -9.92 0.24 14.54
CA GLY A 328 -9.55 -0.43 13.29
C GLY A 328 -10.38 -1.68 13.03
N GLY A 329 -10.87 -1.91 11.81
CA GLY A 329 -11.71 -3.08 11.49
C GLY A 329 -13.19 -2.77 11.32
N THR A 330 -13.53 -1.60 10.81
CA THR A 330 -14.90 -1.06 10.78
C THR A 330 -15.87 -2.02 10.10
N ALA A 331 -16.93 -2.42 10.80
CA ALA A 331 -17.96 -3.35 10.30
C ALA A 331 -17.42 -4.69 9.76
N GLY A 332 -16.20 -5.08 10.16
CA GLY A 332 -15.54 -6.30 9.70
C GLY A 332 -15.07 -6.27 8.24
N SER A 333 -14.93 -5.10 7.60
CA SER A 333 -14.53 -4.99 6.19
C SER A 333 -13.03 -5.21 5.91
N GLY A 334 -12.19 -5.27 6.96
CA GLY A 334 -10.72 -5.37 6.85
C GLY A 334 -10.03 -4.37 7.76
N PRO A 335 -8.68 -4.36 7.84
CA PRO A 335 -7.97 -3.39 8.65
C PRO A 335 -8.15 -1.97 8.09
N ASP A 336 -8.23 -0.97 8.95
CA ASP A 336 -8.36 0.44 8.56
C ASP A 336 -7.66 1.36 9.57
N GLN A 337 -7.72 2.68 9.36
CA GLN A 337 -7.09 3.66 10.23
C GLN A 337 -7.86 3.96 11.53
N GLY A 338 -8.98 3.27 11.75
CA GLY A 338 -9.83 3.42 12.91
C GLY A 338 -10.60 4.74 12.97
N CYS A 339 -10.54 5.60 11.95
CA CYS A 339 -11.16 6.93 12.02
C CYS A 339 -12.67 6.89 12.25
N SER A 340 -13.38 6.05 11.49
CA SER A 340 -14.84 5.98 11.54
C SER A 340 -15.38 5.56 12.91
N ARG A 341 -14.63 4.74 13.66
CA ARG A 341 -15.07 4.19 14.96
C ARG A 341 -14.32 4.77 16.16
N GLY A 342 -13.03 5.03 16.00
CA GLY A 342 -12.13 5.56 17.01
C GLY A 342 -12.10 7.09 17.08
N GLY A 343 -12.48 7.79 16.00
CA GLY A 343 -12.67 9.25 16.00
C GLY A 343 -11.42 10.07 16.39
N GLY A 344 -10.22 9.58 16.10
CA GLY A 344 -8.95 10.20 16.52
C GLY A 344 -8.50 9.84 17.93
N SER A 345 -9.25 9.03 18.68
CA SER A 345 -8.82 8.52 19.99
C SER A 345 -7.64 7.57 19.86
N LYS A 346 -6.74 7.60 20.86
CA LYS A 346 -5.53 6.77 20.93
C LYS A 346 -4.68 6.93 19.67
N ASN A 347 -4.54 5.87 18.87
CA ASN A 347 -3.78 5.84 17.63
C ASN A 347 -4.66 5.71 16.39
N SER A 348 -5.95 6.03 16.49
CA SER A 348 -6.81 6.16 15.31
C SER A 348 -6.47 7.45 14.54
N CYS A 349 -6.71 7.44 13.22
CA CYS A 349 -6.36 8.54 12.32
C CYS A 349 -4.89 8.97 12.35
N SER A 350 -4.00 8.09 12.79
CA SER A 350 -2.57 8.38 12.94
C SER A 350 -1.73 7.84 11.78
N GLY A 351 -2.36 7.58 10.62
CA GLY A 351 -1.70 7.04 9.42
C GLY A 351 -1.36 5.55 9.46
N SER A 352 -1.59 4.85 10.58
CA SER A 352 -1.43 3.39 10.68
C SER A 352 -2.73 2.67 10.29
N THR A 353 -2.64 1.59 9.52
CA THR A 353 -3.77 0.71 9.17
C THR A 353 -3.67 -0.60 9.95
N GLY A 354 -4.74 -1.00 10.64
CA GLY A 354 -4.73 -2.17 11.49
C GLY A 354 -6.08 -2.55 12.07
N PHE A 355 -6.08 -3.36 13.12
CA PHE A 355 -7.28 -3.83 13.80
C PHE A 355 -7.26 -3.45 15.28
N ASP A 356 -8.41 -3.18 15.87
CA ASP A 356 -8.58 -3.42 17.31
C ASP A 356 -9.16 -4.83 17.55
N CYS A 357 -9.34 -5.17 18.83
CA CYS A 357 -9.79 -6.50 19.25
C CYS A 357 -11.11 -6.92 18.60
N SER A 358 -12.12 -6.06 18.70
CA SER A 358 -13.46 -6.32 18.18
C SER A 358 -13.56 -6.17 16.66
N GLY A 359 -12.73 -5.33 16.05
CA GLY A 359 -12.61 -5.22 14.60
C GLY A 359 -12.02 -6.48 13.98
N LEU A 360 -10.99 -7.07 14.62
CA LEU A 360 -10.39 -8.33 14.17
C LEU A 360 -11.38 -9.50 14.25
N THR A 361 -12.07 -9.68 15.38
CA THR A 361 -13.06 -10.75 15.54
C THR A 361 -14.25 -10.58 14.59
N ALA A 362 -14.72 -9.35 14.37
CA ALA A 362 -15.77 -9.05 13.41
C ALA A 362 -15.33 -9.36 11.97
N PHE A 363 -14.09 -9.04 11.61
CA PHE A 363 -13.51 -9.39 10.31
C PHE A 363 -13.44 -10.91 10.11
N VAL A 364 -12.90 -11.65 11.08
CA VAL A 364 -12.83 -13.12 11.04
C VAL A 364 -14.21 -13.73 10.85
N LEU A 365 -15.20 -13.29 11.63
CA LEU A 365 -16.56 -13.83 11.55
C LEU A 365 -17.26 -13.41 10.26
N ARG A 366 -17.03 -12.21 9.74
CA ARG A 366 -17.57 -11.78 8.45
C ARG A 366 -17.06 -12.65 7.31
N GLN A 367 -15.77 -13.01 7.32
CA GLN A 367 -15.18 -13.94 6.36
C GLN A 367 -15.71 -15.38 6.52
N ALA A 368 -16.16 -15.72 7.72
CA ALA A 368 -16.90 -16.96 7.99
C ALA A 368 -18.38 -16.92 7.59
N GLY A 369 -18.91 -15.77 7.18
CA GLY A 369 -20.30 -15.57 6.76
C GLY A 369 -21.23 -15.01 7.84
N PHE A 370 -20.69 -14.52 8.96
CA PHE A 370 -21.46 -14.00 10.10
C PHE A 370 -21.19 -12.52 10.32
N VAL A 371 -22.24 -11.72 10.45
CA VAL A 371 -22.14 -10.30 10.83
C VAL A 371 -22.41 -10.20 12.33
N ILE A 372 -21.49 -9.59 13.07
CA ILE A 372 -21.57 -9.46 14.54
C ILE A 372 -21.43 -8.00 14.96
N GLY A 373 -21.67 -7.72 16.24
CA GLY A 373 -21.53 -6.38 16.83
C GLY A 373 -20.15 -5.76 16.61
N GLY A 374 -20.11 -4.44 16.52
CA GLY A 374 -18.88 -3.68 16.25
C GLY A 374 -18.01 -3.39 17.47
N ASP A 375 -18.37 -3.86 18.66
CA ASP A 375 -17.60 -3.68 19.90
C ASP A 375 -17.59 -4.97 20.73
N SER A 376 -16.64 -5.07 21.68
CA SER A 376 -16.46 -6.28 22.49
C SER A 376 -17.69 -6.66 23.30
N SER A 377 -18.45 -5.69 23.81
CA SER A 377 -19.62 -5.97 24.65
C SER A 377 -20.76 -6.52 23.82
N ALA A 378 -21.05 -5.93 22.65
CA ALA A 378 -22.03 -6.42 21.71
C ALA A 378 -21.68 -7.82 21.17
N GLN A 379 -20.39 -8.11 20.98
CA GLN A 379 -19.96 -9.44 20.55
C GLN A 379 -20.10 -10.51 21.64
N ARG A 380 -19.90 -10.14 22.90
CA ARG A 380 -20.10 -11.04 24.04
C ARG A 380 -21.59 -11.31 24.30
N SER A 381 -22.46 -10.32 24.08
CA SER A 381 -23.91 -10.51 24.26
C SER A 381 -24.61 -11.15 23.05
N GLY A 382 -24.07 -11.00 21.85
CA GLY A 382 -24.72 -11.45 20.61
C GLY A 382 -24.57 -12.94 20.26
N GLY A 383 -23.56 -13.62 20.82
CA GLY A 383 -23.27 -15.03 20.52
C GLY A 383 -23.93 -16.00 21.52
N ARG A 384 -24.13 -17.25 21.10
CA ARG A 384 -24.55 -18.34 22.00
C ARG A 384 -23.45 -18.58 23.03
N SER A 385 -23.78 -18.45 24.32
CA SER A 385 -22.85 -18.70 25.43
C SER A 385 -22.56 -20.20 25.55
N ILE A 386 -21.29 -20.58 25.45
CA ILE A 386 -20.80 -21.97 25.52
C ILE A 386 -19.71 -22.06 26.61
N PRO A 387 -19.74 -23.04 27.53
CA PRO A 387 -18.65 -23.22 28.49
C PRO A 387 -17.30 -23.31 27.80
N PHE A 388 -16.26 -22.64 28.32
CA PHE A 388 -14.93 -22.62 27.67
C PHE A 388 -14.35 -24.03 27.41
N ALA A 389 -14.66 -24.99 28.28
CA ALA A 389 -14.29 -26.39 28.09
C ALA A 389 -14.87 -27.04 26.82
N GLN A 390 -15.93 -26.47 26.24
CA GLN A 390 -16.59 -26.90 25.00
C GLN A 390 -16.30 -25.94 23.83
N ALA A 391 -15.33 -25.04 23.98
CA ALA A 391 -14.94 -24.11 22.93
C ALA A 391 -14.44 -24.86 21.68
N LEU A 392 -14.83 -24.35 20.52
CA LEU A 392 -14.40 -24.83 19.21
C LEU A 392 -13.70 -23.69 18.46
N PRO A 393 -12.74 -24.00 17.56
CA PRO A 393 -12.04 -22.97 16.81
C PRO A 393 -13.02 -22.03 16.09
N GLY A 394 -12.76 -20.73 16.22
CA GLY A 394 -13.62 -19.65 15.75
C GLY A 394 -14.43 -18.99 16.85
N ASP A 395 -14.54 -19.59 18.05
CA ASP A 395 -15.39 -19.05 19.11
C ASP A 395 -14.76 -17.77 19.64
N ILE A 396 -15.58 -16.81 20.09
CA ILE A 396 -15.05 -15.57 20.66
C ILE A 396 -14.79 -15.78 22.15
N ILE A 397 -13.55 -15.55 22.58
CA ILE A 397 -13.17 -15.48 23.99
C ILE A 397 -13.37 -14.05 24.47
N GLY A 398 -14.07 -13.87 25.59
CA GLY A 398 -14.33 -12.58 26.20
C GLY A 398 -13.42 -12.28 27.40
N TYR A 399 -13.11 -11.00 27.57
CA TYR A 399 -12.42 -10.41 28.71
C TYR A 399 -13.07 -9.05 29.03
N PRO A 400 -12.83 -8.46 30.22
CA PRO A 400 -13.16 -7.05 30.46
C PRO A 400 -12.51 -6.13 29.41
N GLY A 401 -13.34 -5.55 28.54
CA GLY A 401 -12.92 -4.61 27.49
C GLY A 401 -12.14 -5.22 26.31
N HIS A 402 -12.09 -6.55 26.18
CA HIS A 402 -11.31 -7.22 25.13
C HIS A 402 -11.97 -8.52 24.65
N VAL A 403 -11.71 -8.87 23.39
CA VAL A 403 -12.20 -10.11 22.75
C VAL A 403 -11.13 -10.68 21.83
N SER A 404 -11.14 -12.00 21.66
CA SER A 404 -10.23 -12.72 20.76
C SER A 404 -10.90 -13.93 20.12
N VAL A 405 -10.26 -14.52 19.10
CA VAL A 405 -10.75 -15.73 18.43
C VAL A 405 -10.03 -16.94 19.00
N PHE A 406 -10.77 -17.92 19.51
CA PHE A 406 -10.22 -19.20 19.94
C PHE A 406 -9.73 -20.03 18.74
N LEU A 407 -8.51 -20.55 18.80
CA LEU A 407 -7.91 -21.35 17.72
C LEU A 407 -7.90 -22.85 18.01
N GLY A 408 -8.21 -23.26 19.23
CA GLY A 408 -8.18 -24.66 19.64
C GLY A 408 -7.12 -24.98 20.68
N TRP A 409 -7.02 -26.27 20.96
CA TRP A 409 -6.08 -26.84 21.92
C TRP A 409 -4.91 -27.48 21.18
N PHE A 410 -3.69 -27.12 21.59
CA PHE A 410 -2.45 -27.70 21.09
C PHE A 410 -1.66 -28.20 22.28
N GLU A 411 -1.47 -29.51 22.37
CA GLU A 411 -0.70 -30.15 23.46
C GLU A 411 -1.21 -29.74 24.86
N GLY A 412 -2.53 -29.70 25.04
CA GLY A 412 -3.17 -29.31 26.31
C GLY A 412 -3.21 -27.79 26.58
N THR A 413 -2.63 -26.97 25.71
CA THR A 413 -2.66 -25.51 25.84
C THR A 413 -3.66 -24.89 24.86
N ALA A 414 -4.53 -24.03 25.35
CA ALA A 414 -5.48 -23.26 24.55
C ALA A 414 -4.79 -22.07 23.87
N TYR A 415 -5.04 -21.86 22.58
CA TYR A 415 -4.47 -20.73 21.81
C TYR A 415 -5.56 -19.82 21.26
N MET A 416 -5.20 -18.55 21.07
CA MET A 416 -6.07 -17.52 20.50
C MET A 416 -5.34 -16.62 19.51
N LEU A 417 -6.12 -16.06 18.59
CA LEU A 417 -5.76 -14.98 17.69
C LEU A 417 -6.37 -13.68 18.22
N GLN A 418 -5.57 -12.62 18.35
CA GLN A 418 -6.04 -11.34 18.90
C GLN A 418 -5.30 -10.12 18.34
N ALA A 419 -5.95 -8.96 18.43
CA ALA A 419 -5.32 -7.63 18.36
C ALA A 419 -5.35 -7.02 19.78
N PRO A 420 -4.23 -7.04 20.53
CA PRO A 420 -4.29 -6.90 21.98
C PRO A 420 -4.44 -5.44 22.46
N GLN A 421 -3.57 -4.52 22.03
CA GLN A 421 -3.57 -3.12 22.46
C GLN A 421 -2.61 -2.26 21.63
N VAL A 422 -2.68 -0.94 21.77
CA VAL A 422 -1.78 0.03 21.13
C VAL A 422 -0.31 -0.34 21.36
N GLY A 423 0.49 -0.23 20.30
CA GLY A 423 1.92 -0.58 20.32
C GLY A 423 2.24 -2.07 20.18
N LYS A 424 1.22 -2.90 19.97
CA LYS A 424 1.35 -4.34 19.69
C LYS A 424 0.74 -4.69 18.34
N GLN A 425 1.02 -5.90 17.88
CA GLN A 425 0.56 -6.45 16.62
C GLN A 425 -0.57 -7.47 16.85
N VAL A 426 -1.34 -7.75 15.80
CA VAL A 426 -2.16 -8.95 15.72
C VAL A 426 -1.24 -10.15 15.90
N GLN A 427 -1.59 -11.06 16.80
CA GLN A 427 -0.71 -12.15 17.21
C GLN A 427 -1.48 -13.43 17.53
N VAL A 428 -0.80 -14.56 17.42
CA VAL A 428 -1.26 -15.87 17.92
C VAL A 428 -0.46 -16.24 19.15
N ARG A 429 -1.16 -16.57 20.24
CA ARG A 429 -0.53 -16.96 21.49
C ARG A 429 -1.44 -17.77 22.39
N ALA A 430 -0.88 -18.33 23.45
CA ALA A 430 -1.66 -18.97 24.51
C ALA A 430 -2.71 -18.00 25.11
N VAL A 431 -3.88 -18.55 25.42
CA VAL A 431 -5.01 -17.87 26.06
C VAL A 431 -4.60 -17.35 27.43
N TYR A 432 -5.02 -16.13 27.78
CA TYR A 432 -4.92 -15.65 29.15
C TYR A 432 -6.08 -16.24 29.95
N TYR A 433 -5.79 -16.94 31.04
CA TYR A 433 -6.85 -17.41 31.93
C TYR A 433 -7.30 -16.34 32.93
N ALA A 434 -6.40 -15.42 33.30
CA ALA A 434 -6.74 -14.32 34.19
C ALA A 434 -7.72 -13.35 33.51
N GLY A 435 -8.87 -13.12 34.15
CA GLY A 435 -9.91 -12.21 33.65
C GLY A 435 -10.66 -12.73 32.42
N MET A 436 -10.48 -13.99 32.03
CA MET A 436 -11.25 -14.61 30.95
C MET A 436 -12.68 -14.88 31.43
N ASP A 437 -13.66 -14.65 30.56
CA ASP A 437 -15.03 -15.07 30.79
C ASP A 437 -15.11 -16.61 30.95
N PRO A 438 -16.03 -17.13 31.80
CA PRO A 438 -16.19 -18.58 31.96
C PRO A 438 -16.73 -19.27 30.70
N ASN A 439 -17.37 -18.50 29.81
CA ASN A 439 -17.98 -18.97 28.58
C ASN A 439 -17.39 -18.23 27.37
N VAL A 440 -17.31 -18.92 26.24
CA VAL A 440 -17.07 -18.33 24.91
C VAL A 440 -18.39 -18.04 24.21
N HIS A 441 -18.31 -17.27 23.13
CA HIS A 441 -19.48 -16.82 22.36
C HIS A 441 -19.43 -17.37 20.94
N ARG A 442 -20.38 -18.25 20.61
CA ARG A 442 -20.45 -18.96 19.32
C ARG A 442 -21.52 -18.37 18.42
N TYR A 443 -21.20 -18.18 17.14
CA TYR A 443 -22.07 -17.54 16.14
C TYR A 443 -22.60 -18.46 15.03
N TRP A 444 -22.17 -19.73 15.02
CA TRP A 444 -22.70 -20.77 14.12
C TRP A 444 -23.40 -21.87 14.91
N ALA A 445 -24.21 -22.66 14.19
CA ALA A 445 -24.99 -23.75 14.73
C ALA A 445 -24.11 -24.92 15.22
#